data_AF-A0A2T0N2C6-F1
#
_entry.id   AF-A0A2T0N2C6-F1
#
_cell.length_a   1.000
_cell.length_b   1.000
_cell.length_c   1.000
_cell.angle_alpha   90.00
_cell.angle_beta   90.00
_cell.angle_gamma   90.00
#
_symmetry.space_group_name_H-M   'P 1'
#
loop_
_entity.id
_entity.type
_entity.pdbx_description
1 polymer ?
#
loop_
_entity_poly.entity_id
_entity_poly.type
_entity_poly.pdbx_seq_one_letter_code
_entity_poly.pdbx_strand_id
1 'polypeptide(L)'
;MAESLVGEVSAWLGSPAAQGMPASDRLVLMIIAERAHKGSRRMLWHRGDRRDDGTKITLTETLQMRTGLGERGLGDALKRLAARGVEVRIQIDTDKLGRPVFARRGHAVDYHLPLLPASVELPPAPVRSRSDRGQTPREEPVDNS
;
A
#
# COMPACT_ATOMS: atom_id res chain seq x y z
N MET A 1 -15.28 -15.66 13.33
CA MET A 1 -13.95 -15.01 13.44
C MET A 1 -13.01 -15.72 12.50
N ALA A 2 -12.15 -15.02 11.76
CA ALA A 2 -11.27 -15.67 10.79
C ALA A 2 -10.15 -16.46 11.50
N GLU A 3 -10.01 -17.75 11.21
CA GLU A 3 -8.98 -18.64 11.78
C GLU A 3 -7.56 -18.35 11.25
N SER A 4 -7.46 -17.48 10.24
CA SER A 4 -6.23 -17.03 9.60
C SER A 4 -6.24 -15.51 9.39
N LEU A 5 -5.07 -14.88 9.51
CA LEU A 5 -4.88 -13.46 9.23
C LEU A 5 -5.23 -13.13 7.76
N VAL A 6 -4.95 -14.04 6.84
CA VAL A 6 -5.35 -13.93 5.43
C VAL A 6 -6.88 -13.88 5.29
N GLY A 7 -7.61 -14.72 6.03
CA GLY A 7 -9.07 -14.69 6.05
C GLY A 7 -9.62 -13.39 6.65
N GLU A 8 -8.97 -12.86 7.68
CA GLU A 8 -9.31 -11.56 8.27
C GLU A 8 -9.16 -10.43 7.25
N VAL A 9 -8.01 -10.35 6.57
CA VAL A 9 -7.78 -9.35 5.51
C VAL A 9 -8.76 -9.52 4.36
N SER A 10 -9.00 -10.75 3.91
CA SER A 10 -9.93 -11.05 2.81
C SER A 10 -11.35 -10.59 3.13
N ALA A 11 -11.82 -10.87 4.35
CA ALA A 11 -13.13 -10.42 4.82
C ALA A 11 -13.21 -8.89 4.87
N TRP A 12 -12.17 -8.24 5.41
CA TRP A 12 -12.10 -6.78 5.48
C TRP A 12 -12.04 -6.11 4.10
N LEU A 13 -11.37 -6.72 3.12
CA LEU A 13 -11.30 -6.22 1.75
C LEU A 13 -12.66 -6.18 1.04
N GLY A 14 -13.65 -6.92 1.55
CA GLY A 14 -15.05 -6.86 1.11
C GLY A 14 -15.88 -5.77 1.80
N SER A 15 -15.33 -5.05 2.78
CA SER A 15 -16.03 -4.02 3.53
C SER A 15 -16.00 -2.64 2.82
N PRO A 16 -16.92 -1.71 3.17
CA PRO A 16 -16.87 -0.34 2.68
C PRO A 16 -15.54 0.38 2.96
N ALA A 17 -14.87 0.07 4.08
CA ALA A 17 -13.56 0.64 4.44
C ALA A 17 -12.46 0.37 3.39
N ALA A 18 -12.55 -0.76 2.69
CA ALA A 18 -11.61 -1.15 1.64
C ALA A 18 -12.07 -0.72 0.23
N GLN A 19 -13.23 -0.07 0.10
CA GLN A 19 -13.76 0.34 -1.20
C GLN A 19 -12.79 1.29 -1.91
N GLY A 20 -12.64 1.10 -3.22
CA GLY A 20 -11.71 1.87 -4.06
C GLY A 20 -10.22 1.64 -3.76
N MET A 21 -9.87 0.65 -2.92
CA MET A 21 -8.46 0.31 -2.69
C MET A 21 -7.83 -0.31 -3.94
N PRO A 22 -6.69 0.21 -4.43
CA PRO A 22 -5.96 -0.34 -5.57
C PRO A 22 -5.55 -1.80 -5.36
N ALA A 23 -5.52 -2.59 -6.43
CA ALA A 23 -5.11 -4.00 -6.36
C ALA A 23 -3.72 -4.20 -5.75
N SER A 24 -2.78 -3.27 -6.01
CA SER A 24 -1.44 -3.27 -5.42
C SER A 24 -1.47 -3.19 -3.89
N ASP A 25 -2.34 -2.35 -3.33
CA ASP A 25 -2.42 -2.09 -1.89
C ASP A 25 -3.05 -3.30 -1.19
N ARG A 26 -4.07 -3.89 -1.83
CA ARG A 26 -4.67 -5.16 -1.40
C ARG A 26 -3.63 -6.27 -1.37
N LEU A 27 -2.82 -6.39 -2.43
CA LEU A 27 -1.78 -7.43 -2.54
C LEU A 27 -0.70 -7.26 -1.47
N VAL A 28 -0.26 -6.03 -1.18
CA VAL A 28 0.67 -5.75 -0.06
C VAL A 28 0.10 -6.28 1.26
N LEU A 29 -1.16 -5.97 1.57
CA LEU A 29 -1.80 -6.46 2.80
C LEU A 29 -1.90 -7.99 2.85
N MET A 30 -2.26 -8.62 1.73
CA MET A 30 -2.37 -10.08 1.66
C MET A 30 -1.03 -10.77 1.90
N ILE A 31 0.06 -10.25 1.33
CA ILE A 31 1.42 -10.80 1.56
C ILE A 31 1.85 -10.63 3.01
N ILE A 32 1.60 -9.44 3.61
CA ILE A 32 1.90 -9.22 5.03
C ILE A 32 1.10 -10.20 5.89
N ALA A 33 -0.19 -10.37 5.62
CA ALA A 33 -1.07 -11.27 6.36
C ALA A 33 -0.68 -12.74 6.23
N GLU A 34 -0.27 -13.17 5.03
CA GLU A 34 0.20 -14.54 4.77
C GLU A 34 1.44 -14.88 5.59
N ARG A 35 2.37 -13.92 5.72
CA ARG A 35 3.65 -14.13 6.41
C ARG A 35 3.65 -13.71 7.88
N ALA A 36 2.57 -13.08 8.35
CA ALA A 36 2.49 -12.59 9.70
C ALA A 36 2.32 -13.73 10.72
N HIS A 37 3.06 -13.63 11.83
CA HIS A 37 2.86 -14.52 12.96
C HIS A 37 1.48 -14.28 13.57
N LYS A 38 0.69 -15.35 13.80
CA LYS A 38 -0.71 -15.24 14.25
C LYS A 38 -0.88 -14.41 15.54
N GLY A 39 0.00 -14.59 16.53
CA GLY A 39 -0.12 -13.92 17.82
C GLY A 39 0.39 -12.48 17.83
N SER A 40 1.54 -12.21 17.22
CA SER A 40 2.18 -10.89 17.24
C SER A 40 1.84 -10.02 16.04
N ARG A 41 1.22 -10.62 15.00
CA ARG A 41 0.88 -10.01 13.72
C ARG A 41 2.06 -9.41 12.97
N ARG A 42 3.30 -9.62 13.43
CA ARG A 42 4.52 -9.18 12.76
C ARG A 42 4.81 -10.07 11.57
N MET A 43 5.12 -9.46 10.43
CA MET A 43 5.58 -10.16 9.24
C MET A 43 6.89 -10.87 9.54
N LEU A 44 6.98 -12.15 9.18
CA LEU A 44 8.17 -12.95 9.40
C LEU A 44 9.06 -13.01 8.16
N TRP A 45 10.36 -13.08 8.41
CA TRP A 45 11.35 -13.50 7.42
C TRP A 45 11.42 -15.03 7.38
N HIS A 46 11.50 -15.62 6.20
CA HIS A 46 11.63 -17.08 6.03
C HIS A 46 13.03 -17.46 5.56
N ARG A 47 13.45 -18.70 5.83
CA ARG A 47 14.80 -19.20 5.45
C ARG A 47 15.16 -18.98 3.97
N GLY A 48 14.16 -19.04 3.09
CA GLY A 48 14.32 -18.84 1.65
C GLY A 48 14.47 -17.39 1.19
N ASP A 49 14.32 -16.39 2.08
CA ASP A 49 14.46 -14.97 1.75
C ASP A 49 15.94 -14.58 1.75
N ARG A 50 16.71 -15.19 0.86
CA ARG A 50 18.14 -14.96 0.68
C ARG A 50 18.46 -14.74 -0.79
N ARG A 51 19.48 -13.92 -1.04
CA ARG A 51 20.11 -13.79 -2.35
C ARG A 51 21.06 -14.98 -2.60
N ASP A 52 21.57 -15.10 -3.82
CA ASP A 52 22.48 -16.17 -4.23
C ASP A 52 23.79 -16.17 -3.41
N ASP A 53 24.25 -14.99 -2.96
CA ASP A 53 25.40 -14.83 -2.08
C ASP A 53 25.11 -15.18 -0.60
N GLY A 54 23.89 -15.63 -0.29
CA GLY A 54 23.43 -15.99 1.05
C GLY A 54 23.02 -14.81 1.93
N THR A 55 23.13 -13.57 1.44
CA THR A 55 22.68 -12.38 2.18
C THR A 55 21.16 -12.37 2.33
N LYS A 56 20.69 -11.89 3.48
CA LYS A 56 19.25 -11.80 3.77
C LYS A 56 18.61 -10.72 2.89
N ILE A 57 17.48 -11.07 2.29
CA ILE A 57 16.58 -10.13 1.64
C ILE A 57 15.72 -9.48 2.73
N THR A 58 15.55 -8.16 2.66
CA THR A 58 14.70 -7.42 3.59
C THR A 58 13.21 -7.71 3.36
N LEU A 59 12.37 -7.42 4.35
CA LEU A 59 10.92 -7.55 4.18
C LEU A 59 10.39 -6.58 3.10
N THR A 60 10.98 -5.39 2.99
CA THR A 60 10.69 -4.43 1.92
C THR A 60 10.97 -5.02 0.55
N GLU A 61 12.16 -5.59 0.33
CA GLU A 61 12.51 -6.24 -0.94
C GLU A 61 11.62 -7.44 -1.24
N THR A 62 11.24 -8.21 -0.22
CA THR A 62 10.26 -9.29 -0.37
C THR A 62 8.94 -8.75 -0.91
N LEU A 63 8.41 -7.67 -0.33
CA LEU A 63 7.18 -7.04 -0.81
C LEU A 63 7.34 -6.54 -2.25
N GLN A 64 8.46 -5.90 -2.59
CA GLN A 64 8.74 -5.44 -3.95
C GLN A 64 8.71 -6.59 -4.96
N MET A 65 9.44 -7.68 -4.69
CA MET A 65 9.49 -8.84 -5.59
C MET A 65 8.12 -9.51 -5.76
N ARG A 66 7.35 -9.65 -4.68
CA ARG A 66 6.05 -10.34 -4.70
C ARG A 66 4.94 -9.50 -5.31
N THR A 67 5.04 -8.17 -5.21
CA THR A 67 4.04 -7.24 -5.77
C THR A 67 4.39 -6.73 -7.17
N GLY A 68 5.66 -6.86 -7.57
CA GLY A 68 6.20 -6.22 -8.78
C GLY A 68 6.37 -4.70 -8.64
N LEU A 69 6.19 -4.13 -7.45
CA LEU A 69 6.34 -2.70 -7.23
C LEU A 69 7.82 -2.33 -7.04
N GLY A 70 8.25 -1.29 -7.74
CA GLY A 70 9.50 -0.60 -7.40
C GLY A 70 9.40 0.18 -6.08
N GLU A 71 10.52 0.73 -5.62
CA GLU A 71 10.62 1.48 -4.35
C GLU A 71 9.55 2.57 -4.21
N ARG A 72 9.41 3.44 -5.22
CA ARG A 72 8.39 4.49 -5.21
C ARG A 72 6.97 3.92 -5.16
N GLY A 73 6.69 2.89 -5.95
CA GLY A 73 5.37 2.27 -6.03
C GLY A 73 4.96 1.64 -4.69
N LEU A 74 5.89 0.93 -4.04
CA LEU A 74 5.66 0.38 -2.71
C LEU A 74 5.49 1.49 -1.67
N GLY A 75 6.33 2.53 -1.72
CA GLY A 75 6.20 3.69 -0.84
C GLY A 75 4.83 4.37 -0.94
N ASP A 76 4.31 4.53 -2.15
CA ASP A 76 2.99 5.12 -2.38
C ASP A 76 1.85 4.18 -1.94
N ALA A 77 1.99 2.87 -2.11
CA ALA A 77 1.04 1.90 -1.57
C ALA A 77 0.98 1.95 -0.04
N LEU A 78 2.13 1.97 0.64
CA LEU A 78 2.20 2.06 2.11
C LEU A 78 1.61 3.38 2.63
N LYS A 79 1.83 4.50 1.93
CA LYS A 79 1.19 5.78 2.27
C LYS A 79 -0.32 5.73 2.13
N ARG A 80 -0.85 5.12 1.06
CA ARG A 80 -2.30 4.98 0.86
C ARG A 80 -2.94 4.07 1.90
N LEU A 81 -2.27 3.00 2.31
CA LEU A 81 -2.70 2.15 3.42
C LEU A 81 -2.75 2.93 4.73
N ALA A 82 -1.69 3.67 5.05
CA ALA A 82 -1.64 4.52 6.26
C ALA A 82 -2.73 5.61 6.26
N ALA A 83 -2.99 6.24 5.11
CA ALA A 83 -4.07 7.22 4.95
C ALA A 83 -5.47 6.61 5.13
N ARG A 84 -5.60 5.29 5.04
CA ARG A 84 -6.82 4.53 5.35
C ARG A 84 -6.84 4.01 6.79
N GLY A 85 -5.95 4.48 7.67
CA GLY A 85 -5.82 4.00 9.05
C GLY A 85 -5.16 2.62 9.17
N VAL A 86 -4.53 2.12 8.10
CA VAL A 86 -3.86 0.82 8.06
C VAL A 86 -2.34 1.04 7.95
N GLU A 87 -1.74 1.58 9.00
CA GLU A 87 -0.27 1.70 9.06
C GLU A 87 0.33 0.33 9.35
N VAL A 88 0.95 -0.27 8.33
CA VAL A 88 1.57 -1.60 8.44
C VAL A 88 3.03 -1.53 8.85
N ARG A 89 3.71 -0.39 8.70
CA ARG A 89 5.11 -0.25 9.08
C ARG A 89 5.22 -0.06 10.58
N ILE A 90 6.27 -0.61 11.16
CA ILE A 90 6.54 -0.47 12.59
C ILE A 90 7.41 0.76 12.77
N GLN A 91 6.86 1.77 13.44
CA GLN A 91 7.63 2.95 13.83
C GLN A 91 8.71 2.55 14.84
N ILE A 92 9.94 2.97 14.58
CA ILE A 92 11.11 2.67 15.43
C ILE A 92 11.60 3.90 16.19
N ASP A 93 11.27 5.08 15.71
CA ASP A 93 11.68 6.35 16.29
C ASP A 93 10.76 7.48 15.79
N THR A 94 11.01 8.68 16.29
CA THR A 94 10.38 9.92 15.84
C THR A 94 11.48 10.93 15.51
N ASP A 95 11.42 11.59 14.36
CA ASP A 95 12.41 12.60 14.01
C ASP A 95 12.23 13.89 14.84
N LYS A 96 13.16 14.84 14.68
CA LYS A 96 13.13 16.14 15.38
C LYS A 96 11.88 16.99 15.08
N LEU A 97 11.14 16.66 14.02
CA LEU A 97 9.93 17.33 13.57
C LEU A 97 8.66 16.56 13.97
N GLY A 98 8.78 15.51 14.78
CA GLY A 98 7.65 14.69 15.21
C GLY A 98 7.19 13.65 14.17
N ARG A 99 7.94 13.45 13.08
CA ARG A 99 7.54 12.51 12.02
C ARG A 99 7.99 11.09 12.34
N PRO A 100 7.18 10.06 12.04
CA PRO A 100 7.54 8.69 12.33
C PRO A 100 8.72 8.24 11.45
N VAL A 101 9.71 7.63 12.09
CA VAL A 101 10.84 6.98 11.42
C VAL A 101 10.60 5.47 11.44
N PHE A 102 10.69 4.84 10.28
CA PHE A 102 10.44 3.40 10.09
C PHE A 102 11.71 2.61 9.76
N ALA A 103 12.80 3.30 9.37
CA ALA A 103 14.08 2.71 9.08
C ALA A 103 15.20 3.70 9.38
N ARG A 104 16.38 3.17 9.71
CA ARG A 104 17.62 3.94 9.89
C ARG A 104 18.82 3.08 9.49
N ARG A 105 20.02 3.67 9.47
CA ARG A 105 21.25 2.90 9.19
C ARG A 105 21.33 1.68 10.12
N GLY A 106 21.43 0.49 9.54
CA GLY A 106 21.48 -0.77 10.28
C GLY A 106 20.12 -1.33 10.73
N HIS A 107 19.00 -0.68 10.39
CA HIS A 107 17.66 -1.13 10.72
C HIS A 107 16.71 -0.95 9.52
N ALA A 108 16.45 -2.04 8.80
CA ALA A 108 15.46 -2.05 7.73
C ALA A 108 14.03 -1.94 8.29
N VAL A 109 13.07 -1.58 7.43
CA VAL A 109 11.66 -1.49 7.83
C VAL A 109 11.13 -2.86 8.23
N ASP A 110 10.48 -2.92 9.39
CA ASP A 110 9.66 -4.05 9.81
C ASP A 110 8.17 -3.77 9.58
N TYR A 111 7.39 -4.85 9.46
CA TYR A 111 5.97 -4.78 9.17
C TYR A 111 5.14 -5.56 10.20
N HIS A 112 3.96 -5.03 10.50
CA HIS A 112 2.91 -5.71 11.25
C HIS A 112 1.58 -5.55 10.52
N LEU A 113 0.72 -6.55 10.65
CA LEU A 113 -0.67 -6.42 10.27
C LEU A 113 -1.42 -5.73 11.43
N PRO A 114 -1.90 -4.48 11.29
CA PRO A 114 -2.66 -3.83 12.35
C PRO A 114 -4.04 -4.48 12.49
N LEU A 115 -4.79 -4.09 13.51
CA LEU A 115 -6.23 -4.35 13.53
C LEU A 115 -6.88 -3.52 12.41
N LEU A 116 -7.76 -4.17 11.63
CA LEU A 116 -8.34 -3.54 10.45
C LEU A 116 -9.55 -2.67 10.86
N PRO A 117 -9.60 -1.39 10.43
CA PRO A 117 -10.65 -0.47 10.86
C PRO A 117 -11.99 -0.81 10.23
N ALA A 118 -13.08 -0.75 11.00
CA ALA A 118 -14.43 -1.04 10.48
C ALA A 118 -14.93 0.02 9.49
N SER A 119 -14.43 1.26 9.61
CA SER A 119 -14.76 2.40 8.74
C SER A 119 -13.50 3.22 8.46
N VAL A 120 -13.41 3.75 7.24
CA VAL A 120 -12.35 4.68 6.85
C VAL A 120 -13.01 5.98 6.40
N GLU A 121 -12.67 7.08 7.06
CA GLU A 121 -13.00 8.41 6.57
C GLU A 121 -11.95 8.77 5.51
N LEU A 122 -12.27 8.52 4.25
CA LEU A 122 -11.39 8.89 3.14
C LEU A 122 -11.41 10.42 2.98
N PRO A 123 -10.26 11.09 2.84
CA PRO A 123 -10.25 12.48 2.44
C PRO A 123 -10.99 12.63 1.09
N PRO A 124 -11.73 13.74 0.87
CA PRO A 124 -12.50 13.93 -0.35
C PRO A 124 -11.60 13.78 -1.57
N ALA A 125 -12.09 13.05 -2.58
CA ALA A 125 -11.34 12.84 -3.81
C ALA A 125 -10.96 14.20 -4.43
N PRO A 126 -9.72 14.39 -4.92
CA PRO A 126 -9.35 15.62 -5.59
C PRO A 126 -10.29 15.83 -6.78
N VAL A 127 -10.97 16.97 -6.81
CA VAL A 127 -11.80 17.39 -7.94
C VAL A 127 -10.87 17.48 -9.13
N ARG A 128 -10.95 16.50 -10.05
CA ARG A 128 -10.26 16.61 -11.34
C ARG A 128 -10.96 17.72 -12.09
N SER A 129 -10.40 18.93 -12.05
CA SER A 129 -10.78 19.99 -12.99
C SER A 129 -10.54 19.42 -14.39
N ARG A 130 -11.62 19.12 -15.11
CA ARG A 130 -11.53 18.93 -16.54
C ARG A 130 -11.06 20.28 -17.08
N SER A 131 -9.77 20.39 -17.37
CA SER A 131 -9.29 21.46 -18.23
C SER A 131 -9.99 21.28 -19.56
N ASP A 132 -10.93 22.18 -19.76
CA ASP A 132 -11.37 22.77 -21.02
C ASP A 132 -10.34 22.53 -22.14
N ARG A 133 -10.50 21.41 -22.86
CA ARG A 133 -9.79 21.16 -24.10
C ARG A 133 -10.77 21.54 -25.19
N GLY A 134 -10.52 22.71 -25.76
CA GLY A 134 -11.41 23.48 -26.60
C GLY A 134 -12.13 22.66 -27.66
N GLN A 135 -13.44 22.91 -27.75
CA GLN A 135 -14.16 22.74 -29.00
C GLN A 135 -13.59 23.74 -30.00
N THR A 136 -12.83 23.27 -30.99
CA THR A 136 -12.64 24.02 -32.23
C THR A 136 -13.98 24.00 -32.98
N PRO A 137 -14.52 25.16 -33.40
CA PRO A 137 -15.72 25.20 -34.24
C PRO A 137 -15.42 24.52 -35.59
N ARG A 138 -16.35 23.69 -36.08
CA ARG A 138 -16.33 23.17 -37.45
C ARG A 138 -16.56 24.32 -38.42
N GLU A 139 -15.62 24.54 -39.35
CA GLU A 139 -15.87 25.36 -40.54
C GLU A 139 -16.81 24.60 -41.49
N GLU A 140 -17.93 25.22 -41.86
CA GLU A 140 -18.83 24.74 -42.93
C GLU A 140 -18.32 25.21 -44.30
N PRO A 141 -18.59 24.46 -45.39
CA PRO A 141 -18.01 24.73 -46.70
C PRO A 141 -18.69 25.92 -47.36
N VAL A 142 -17.89 26.82 -47.91
CA VAL A 142 -18.38 27.98 -48.68
C VAL A 142 -18.78 27.50 -50.07
N ASP A 143 -20.06 27.63 -50.39
CA ASP A 143 -20.66 27.32 -51.68
C ASP A 143 -20.19 28.33 -52.75
N ASN A 144 -19.69 27.84 -53.88
CA ASN A 144 -19.11 28.67 -54.94
C ASN A 144 -20.07 28.69 -56.14
N SER A 145 -20.72 29.84 -56.35
CA SER A 145 -21.57 30.13 -57.53
C SER A 145 -20.77 30.27 -58.81
#